data_AF-A0A512BWS8-F1
#
_entry.id   AF-A0A512BWS8-F1
#
_cell.length_a   1.000
_cell.length_b   1.000
_cell.length_c   1.000
_cell.angle_alpha   90.00
_cell.angle_beta   90.00
_cell.angle_gamma   90.00
#
_symmetry.space_group_name_H-M   'P 1'
#
loop_
_entity.id
_entity.type
_entity.pdbx_description
1 polymer ?
#
loop_
_entity_poly.entity_id
_entity_poly.type
_entity_poly.pdbx_seq_one_letter_code
_entity_poly.pdbx_strand_id
1 'polypeptide(L)'
;MAKAPDPEFFQRRCKAPLLVKDLQALGLQSTDIERLPACHPLMPLGAPEAVLGSMYVVEGSTLGGAIIARDVERSLGLTAETGCAYFRSYGRDIGPMWKSFGAMLLAASSPETDDLIIEAASQTFNVMHDWLCGES
;
A
#
# COMPACT_ATOMS: atom_id res chain seq x y z
N MET A 1 -23.46 8.44 -12.27
CA MET A 1 -22.39 8.93 -11.37
C MET A 1 -22.09 7.83 -10.38
N ALA A 2 -20.89 7.26 -10.40
CA ALA A 2 -20.46 6.33 -9.37
C ALA A 2 -20.45 7.09 -8.03
N LYS A 3 -21.09 6.52 -7.00
CA LYS A 3 -21.05 7.09 -5.64
C LYS A 3 -19.60 7.04 -5.17
N ALA A 4 -19.07 8.17 -4.66
CA ALA A 4 -17.74 8.20 -4.07
C ALA A 4 -17.64 7.07 -3.02
N PRO A 5 -16.52 6.31 -2.97
CA PRO A 5 -16.43 5.20 -2.05
C PRO A 5 -16.55 5.65 -0.60
N ASP A 6 -17.08 4.77 0.25
CA ASP A 6 -17.23 5.01 1.68
C ASP A 6 -15.87 5.43 2.30
N PRO A 7 -15.77 6.53 3.06
CA PRO A 7 -14.56 6.89 3.78
C PRO A 7 -13.96 5.73 4.60
N GLU A 8 -14.79 4.85 5.16
CA GLU A 8 -14.34 3.67 5.90
C GLU A 8 -13.55 2.70 5.01
N PHE A 9 -13.92 2.58 3.73
CA PHE A 9 -13.22 1.74 2.77
C PHE A 9 -11.75 2.14 2.62
N PHE A 10 -11.48 3.45 2.55
CA PHE A 10 -10.13 3.98 2.44
C PHE A 10 -9.39 3.91 3.77
N GLN A 11 -10.06 4.28 4.87
CA GLN A 11 -9.45 4.31 6.20
C GLN A 11 -8.88 2.94 6.60
N ARG A 12 -9.61 1.86 6.31
CA ARG A 12 -9.16 0.48 6.58
C ARG A 12 -7.93 0.06 5.76
N ARG A 13 -7.59 0.80 4.70
CA ARG A 13 -6.45 0.54 3.81
C ARG A 13 -5.27 1.48 4.09
N CYS A 14 -5.40 2.40 5.04
CA CYS A 14 -4.31 3.24 5.51
C CYS A 14 -3.35 2.42 6.38
N LYS A 15 -2.27 1.93 5.76
CA LYS A 15 -1.29 1.02 6.39
C LYS A 15 -0.05 1.74 6.95
N ALA A 16 0.17 3.01 6.60
CA ALA A 16 1.33 3.78 7.04
C ALA A 16 1.53 3.85 8.57
N PRO A 17 0.48 3.94 9.42
CA PRO A 17 0.65 3.87 10.87
C PRO A 17 1.30 2.56 11.36
N LEU A 18 1.18 1.46 10.62
CA LEU A 18 1.85 0.20 10.94
C LEU A 18 3.35 0.27 10.70
N LEU A 19 3.82 1.04 9.71
CA LEU A 19 5.25 1.30 9.52
C LEU A 19 5.82 2.08 10.70
N VAL A 20 5.09 3.08 11.19
CA VAL A 20 5.49 3.84 12.39
C VAL A 20 5.60 2.90 13.60
N LYS A 21 4.60 2.04 13.81
CA LYS A 21 4.63 1.02 14.87
C LYS A 21 5.85 0.11 14.73
N ASP A 22 6.13 -0.37 13.52
CA ASP A 22 7.26 -1.27 13.28
C ASP A 22 8.60 -0.59 13.55
N LEU A 23 8.80 0.64 13.06
CA LEU A 23 10.02 1.41 13.30
C LEU A 23 10.23 1.69 14.79
N GLN A 24 9.17 1.97 15.54
CA GLN A 24 9.23 2.14 17.00
C GLN A 24 9.60 0.84 17.71
N ALA A 25 9.01 -0.29 17.31
CA ALA A 25 9.36 -1.60 17.85
C ALA A 25 10.82 -1.98 17.56
N LEU A 26 11.37 -1.49 16.46
CA LEU A 26 12.77 -1.64 16.06
C LEU A 26 13.72 -0.61 16.73
N GLY A 27 13.20 0.28 17.58
CA GLY A 27 13.99 1.17 18.43
C GLY A 27 14.13 2.62 17.95
N LEU A 28 13.50 3.01 16.84
CA LEU A 28 13.52 4.40 16.39
C LEU A 28 12.62 5.27 17.26
N GLN A 29 13.06 6.50 17.54
CA GLN A 29 12.23 7.51 18.19
C GLN A 29 11.38 8.24 17.14
N SER A 30 10.28 8.88 17.58
CA SER A 30 9.41 9.64 16.68
C SER A 30 10.16 10.70 15.88
N THR A 31 11.14 11.37 16.49
CA THR A 31 12.00 12.37 15.83
C THR A 31 12.88 11.77 14.75
N ASP A 32 13.28 10.50 14.86
CA ASP A 32 14.06 9.82 13.83
C ASP A 32 13.16 9.46 12.64
N ILE A 33 11.94 8.99 12.93
CA ILE A 33 10.94 8.62 11.94
C ILE A 33 10.52 9.85 11.10
N GLU A 34 10.30 11.00 11.75
CA GLU A 34 9.95 12.26 11.08
C GLU A 34 11.05 12.77 10.13
N ARG A 35 12.30 12.34 10.33
CA ARG A 35 13.45 12.74 9.52
C ARG A 35 13.78 11.75 8.40
N LEU A 36 13.04 10.64 8.28
CA LEU A 36 13.24 9.68 7.21
C LEU A 36 13.02 10.35 5.85
N PRO A 37 13.81 9.98 4.82
CA PRO A 37 13.62 10.50 3.49
C PRO A 37 12.23 10.11 2.97
N ALA A 38 11.51 11.09 2.42
CA ALA A 38 10.21 10.90 1.80
C ALA A 38 10.36 10.87 0.27
N CYS A 39 9.56 10.03 -0.38
CA CYS A 39 9.50 9.97 -1.84
C CYS A 39 8.92 11.29 -2.38
N HIS A 40 9.70 11.99 -3.21
CA HIS A 40 9.32 13.25 -3.85
C HIS A 40 9.84 13.32 -5.30
N PRO A 41 9.08 13.94 -6.23
CA PRO A 41 7.75 14.51 -6.03
C PRO A 41 6.68 13.43 -5.86
N LEU A 42 5.58 13.77 -5.17
CA LEU A 42 4.44 12.86 -5.08
C LEU A 42 3.76 12.76 -6.44
N MET A 43 3.41 11.54 -6.83
CA MET A 43 2.66 11.29 -8.06
C MET A 43 1.25 11.93 -7.97
N PRO A 44 0.85 12.77 -8.94
CA PRO A 44 -0.46 13.39 -8.92
C PRO A 44 -1.56 12.37 -9.24
N LEU A 45 -2.56 12.27 -8.36
CA LEU A 45 -3.75 11.42 -8.56
C LEU A 45 -4.98 12.29 -8.80
N GLY A 46 -5.14 12.74 -10.05
CA GLY A 46 -6.13 13.75 -10.44
C GLY A 46 -7.57 13.26 -10.57
N ALA A 47 -7.81 11.95 -10.47
CA ALA A 47 -9.13 11.35 -10.65
C ALA A 47 -9.31 10.10 -9.75
N PRO A 48 -10.55 9.77 -9.35
CA PRO A 48 -10.85 8.56 -8.58
C PRO A 48 -10.31 7.26 -9.21
N GLU A 49 -10.36 7.15 -10.53
CA GLU A 49 -9.91 5.99 -11.29
C GLU A 49 -8.39 5.85 -11.22
N ALA A 50 -7.65 6.97 -11.28
CA ALA A 50 -6.20 6.97 -11.07
C ALA A 50 -5.84 6.52 -9.65
N VAL A 51 -6.60 6.96 -8.63
CA VAL A 51 -6.43 6.49 -7.24
C VAL A 51 -6.61 4.98 -7.15
N LEU A 52 -7.62 4.41 -7.82
CA LEU A 52 -7.85 2.97 -7.85
C LEU A 52 -6.70 2.21 -8.53
N GLY A 53 -6.11 2.76 -9.60
CA GLY A 53 -4.90 2.23 -10.23
C GLY A 53 -3.72 2.16 -9.26
N SER A 54 -3.42 3.23 -8.51
CA SER A 54 -2.38 3.21 -7.49
C SER A 54 -2.69 2.27 -6.33
N MET A 55 -3.95 2.24 -5.90
CA MET A 55 -4.39 1.31 -4.86
C MET A 55 -4.25 -0.14 -5.30
N TYR A 56 -4.39 -0.47 -6.58
CA TYR A 56 -4.14 -1.83 -7.06
C TYR A 56 -2.72 -2.30 -6.73
N VAL A 57 -1.72 -1.44 -6.93
CA VAL A 57 -0.33 -1.75 -6.59
C VAL A 57 -0.16 -1.90 -5.08
N VAL A 58 -0.67 -0.95 -4.29
CA VAL A 58 -0.52 -0.95 -2.83
C VAL A 58 -1.28 -2.11 -2.18
N GLU A 59 -2.51 -2.38 -2.58
CA GLU A 59 -3.31 -3.49 -2.06
C GLU A 59 -2.74 -4.84 -2.51
N GLY A 60 -2.31 -4.95 -3.77
CA GLY A 60 -1.66 -6.14 -4.31
C GLY A 60 -0.36 -6.48 -3.56
N SER A 61 0.40 -5.47 -3.15
CA SER A 61 1.63 -5.64 -2.39
C SER A 61 1.43 -6.37 -1.05
N THR A 62 0.22 -6.32 -0.47
CA THR A 62 -0.07 -7.01 0.80
C THR A 62 -0.06 -8.53 0.67
N LEU A 63 -0.36 -9.06 -0.53
CA LEU A 63 -0.29 -10.51 -0.81
C LEU A 63 1.17 -10.99 -0.80
N GLY A 64 2.06 -10.25 -1.47
CA GLY A 64 3.51 -10.52 -1.43
C GLY A 64 4.10 -10.25 -0.04
N GLY A 65 3.61 -9.22 0.65
CA GLY A 65 3.98 -8.90 2.03
C GLY A 65 3.74 -10.05 3.00
N ALA A 66 2.68 -10.83 2.83
CA ALA A 66 2.44 -12.02 3.64
C ALA A 66 3.55 -13.09 3.49
N ILE A 67 4.15 -13.20 2.30
CA ILE A 67 5.29 -14.10 2.06
C ILE A 67 6.52 -13.55 2.79
N ILE A 68 6.81 -12.26 2.59
CA ILE A 68 7.93 -11.56 3.26
C ILE A 68 7.81 -11.69 4.78
N ALA A 69 6.61 -11.53 5.36
CA ALA A 69 6.36 -11.63 6.79
C ALA A 69 6.75 -13.01 7.38
N ARG A 70 6.60 -14.08 6.61
CA ARG A 70 6.98 -15.43 7.04
C ARG A 70 8.49 -15.60 7.03
N ASP A 71 9.16 -15.03 6.04
CA ASP A 71 10.61 -15.09 5.92
C ASP A 71 11.31 -14.20 6.95
N VAL A 72 10.75 -13.01 7.23
CA VAL A 72 11.17 -12.11 8.30
C VAL A 72 11.02 -12.77 9.67
N GLU A 73 9.87 -13.39 9.96
CA GLU A 73 9.67 -14.11 11.22
C GLU A 73 10.66 -15.27 11.37
N ARG A 74 10.83 -16.09 10.32
CA ARG A 74 11.74 -17.24 10.35
C ARG A 74 13.20 -16.83 10.50
N SER A 75 13.63 -15.78 9.81
CA SER A 75 15.06 -15.41 9.72
C SER A 75 15.49 -14.44 10.82
N LEU A 76 14.59 -13.56 11.27
CA LEU A 76 14.88 -12.47 12.19
C LEU A 76 14.09 -12.55 13.51
N GLY A 77 13.11 -13.46 13.62
CA GLY A 77 12.27 -13.59 14.82
C GLY A 77 11.28 -12.44 15.03
N LEU A 78 11.05 -11.59 14.01
CA LEU A 78 10.15 -10.44 14.12
C LEU A 78 8.69 -10.82 13.83
N THR A 79 7.78 -10.41 14.70
CA THR A 79 6.33 -10.63 14.62
C THR A 79 5.59 -9.31 14.39
N ALA A 80 4.26 -9.35 14.30
CA ALA A 80 3.45 -8.13 14.19
C ALA A 80 3.56 -7.19 15.41
N GLU A 81 4.08 -7.69 16.52
CA GLU A 81 4.28 -6.97 17.77
C GLU A 81 5.70 -6.41 17.88
N THR A 82 6.66 -6.99 17.17
CA THR A 82 8.10 -6.70 17.35
C THR A 82 8.78 -6.10 16.11
N GLY A 83 8.03 -5.68 15.09
CA GLY A 83 8.60 -4.96 13.93
C GLY A 83 8.18 -5.48 12.55
N CYS A 84 7.10 -6.25 12.45
CA CYS A 84 6.59 -6.81 11.19
C CYS A 84 5.06 -6.64 11.01
N ALA A 85 4.46 -5.63 11.66
CA ALA A 85 3.03 -5.31 11.58
C ALA A 85 2.58 -4.92 10.17
N TYR A 86 3.38 -4.13 9.44
CA TYR A 86 3.03 -3.65 8.10
C TYR A 86 2.83 -4.79 7.10
N PHE A 87 3.77 -5.75 7.06
CA PHE A 87 3.66 -6.93 6.22
C PHE A 87 2.51 -7.86 6.64
N ARG A 88 2.00 -7.71 7.87
CA ARG A 88 0.84 -8.43 8.40
C ARG A 88 -0.41 -7.54 8.50
N SER A 89 -0.46 -6.45 7.73
CA SER A 89 -1.45 -5.36 7.85
C SER A 89 -2.92 -5.81 7.95
N TYR A 90 -3.33 -6.82 7.19
CA TYR A 90 -4.70 -7.37 7.28
C TYR A 90 -4.79 -8.71 8.01
N GLY A 91 -3.67 -9.29 8.45
CA GLY A 91 -3.65 -10.59 9.11
C GLY A 91 -4.41 -11.67 8.32
N ARG A 92 -5.48 -12.21 8.91
CA ARG A 92 -6.32 -13.24 8.27
C ARG A 92 -7.26 -12.67 7.20
N ASP A 93 -7.46 -11.36 7.18
CA ASP A 93 -8.40 -10.67 6.30
C ASP A 93 -7.77 -10.24 4.97
N ILE A 94 -6.50 -10.60 4.68
CA ILE A 94 -5.84 -10.26 3.40
C ILE A 94 -6.69 -10.68 2.20
N GLY A 95 -7.19 -11.92 2.19
CA GLY A 95 -8.04 -12.44 1.11
C GLY A 95 -9.36 -11.66 0.96
N PRO A 96 -10.16 -11.51 2.04
CA PRO A 96 -11.35 -10.66 2.04
C PRO A 96 -11.10 -9.21 1.60
N MET A 97 -10.02 -8.56 2.07
CA MET A 97 -9.68 -7.19 1.73
C MET A 97 -9.33 -7.04 0.25
N TRP A 98 -8.55 -7.98 -0.31
CA TRP A 98 -8.23 -8.04 -1.73
C TRP A 98 -9.48 -8.24 -2.59
N LYS A 99 -10.35 -9.18 -2.22
CA LYS A 99 -11.61 -9.42 -2.94
C LYS A 99 -12.53 -8.20 -2.91
N SER A 100 -12.67 -7.55 -1.75
CA SER A 100 -13.46 -6.33 -1.59
C SER A 100 -12.92 -5.19 -2.44
N PHE A 101 -11.59 -5.02 -2.49
CA PHE A 101 -10.96 -4.03 -3.35
C PHE A 101 -11.17 -4.34 -4.84
N GLY A 102 -10.95 -5.60 -5.26
CA GLY A 102 -11.15 -6.02 -6.64
C GLY A 102 -12.58 -5.80 -7.14
N ALA A 103 -13.59 -6.02 -6.28
CA ALA A 103 -14.98 -5.73 -6.64
C ALA A 103 -15.22 -4.24 -6.90
N MET A 104 -14.59 -3.35 -6.12
CA MET A 104 -14.66 -1.90 -6.35
C MET A 104 -13.96 -1.49 -7.63
N LEU A 105 -12.76 -2.02 -7.87
CA LEU A 105 -11.99 -1.75 -9.08
C LEU A 105 -12.76 -2.18 -10.34
N LEU A 106 -13.33 -3.38 -10.32
CA LEU A 106 -14.15 -3.89 -11.43
C LEU A 106 -15.41 -3.05 -11.67
N ALA A 107 -16.01 -2.47 -10.61
CA ALA A 107 -17.17 -1.59 -10.75
C ALA A 107 -16.82 -0.21 -11.35
N ALA A 108 -15.56 0.21 -11.25
CA ALA A 108 -15.05 1.46 -11.82
C ALA A 108 -14.42 1.29 -13.22
N SER A 109 -14.14 0.03 -13.62
CA SER A 109 -13.56 -0.32 -14.91
C SER A 109 -14.59 -0.17 -16.04
N SER A 110 -14.19 0.53 -17.09
CA SER A 110 -14.92 0.69 -18.34
C SER A 110 -13.91 1.05 -19.45
N PRO A 111 -14.28 0.90 -20.74
CA PRO A 111 -13.40 1.29 -21.84
C PRO A 111 -12.92 2.75 -21.78
N GLU A 112 -13.68 3.63 -21.12
CA GLU A 112 -13.34 5.05 -20.94
C GLU A 112 -12.38 5.31 -19.76
N THR A 113 -12.29 4.41 -18.80
CA THR A 113 -11.52 4.59 -17.55
C THR A 113 -10.31 3.65 -17.44
N ASP A 114 -10.32 2.52 -18.16
CA ASP A 114 -9.32 1.46 -18.05
C ASP A 114 -7.90 1.97 -18.32
N ASP A 115 -7.70 2.78 -19.37
CA ASP A 115 -6.39 3.35 -19.70
C ASP A 115 -5.83 4.19 -18.55
N LEU A 116 -6.68 4.98 -17.88
CA LEU A 116 -6.28 5.81 -16.75
C LEU A 116 -5.93 4.99 -15.51
N ILE A 117 -6.69 3.91 -15.24
CA ILE A 117 -6.41 2.97 -14.14
C ILE A 117 -5.07 2.28 -14.37
N ILE A 118 -4.85 1.76 -15.59
CA ILE A 118 -3.63 1.05 -15.96
C ILE A 118 -2.43 1.98 -15.89
N GLU A 119 -2.54 3.18 -16.45
CA GLU A 119 -1.47 4.17 -16.45
C GLU A 119 -1.07 4.55 -15.02
N ALA A 120 -2.04 4.83 -14.14
CA ALA A 120 -1.74 5.15 -12.75
C ALA A 120 -1.10 3.98 -11.98
N ALA A 121 -1.51 2.74 -12.26
CA ALA A 121 -0.85 1.55 -11.68
C ALA A 121 0.61 1.43 -12.16
N SER A 122 0.85 1.57 -13.46
CA SER A 122 2.19 1.55 -14.07
C SER A 122 3.09 2.63 -13.50
N GLN A 123 2.59 3.88 -13.40
CA GLN A 123 3.34 4.98 -12.79
C GLN A 123 3.64 4.72 -11.32
N THR A 124 2.72 4.10 -10.58
CA THR A 124 2.96 3.75 -9.17
C THR A 124 4.09 2.74 -9.03
N PHE A 125 4.18 1.74 -9.91
CA PHE A 125 5.32 0.82 -9.95
C PHE A 125 6.63 1.55 -10.23
N ASN A 126 6.65 2.42 -11.24
CA ASN A 126 7.85 3.17 -11.62
C ASN A 126 8.33 4.07 -10.48
N VAL A 127 7.44 4.86 -9.87
CA VAL A 127 7.80 5.74 -8.74
C VAL A 127 8.35 4.95 -7.55
N MET A 128 7.76 3.80 -7.22
CA MET A 128 8.29 2.94 -6.16
C MET A 128 9.66 2.37 -6.51
N HIS A 129 9.85 1.94 -7.76
CA HIS A 129 11.12 1.41 -8.26
C HIS A 129 12.22 2.48 -8.24
N ASP A 130 11.98 3.63 -8.86
CA ASP A 130 12.91 4.75 -8.96
C ASP A 130 13.37 5.21 -7.56
N TRP A 131 12.41 5.32 -6.63
CA TRP A 131 12.70 5.69 -5.24
C TRP A 131 13.53 4.64 -4.50
N LEU A 132 13.23 3.35 -4.66
CA LEU A 132 13.93 2.27 -3.95
C LEU A 132 15.32 1.98 -4.53
N CYS A 133 15.46 2.09 -5.85
CA CYS A 133 16.70 1.79 -6.56
C CYS A 133 17.63 3.00 -6.68
N GLY A 134 17.18 4.20 -6.30
CA GLY A 134 17.98 5.42 -6.39
C GLY A 134 18.22 5.87 -7.83
N GLU A 135 17.34 5.47 -8.75
CA GLU A 135 17.33 5.91 -10.14
C GLU A 135 16.49 7.20 -10.18
N SER A 136 17.09 8.33 -9.82
CA SER A 136 16.46 9.66 -9.88
C SER A 136 17.39 10.70 -10.49
#